data_AF-A0A3D8MS48-F1
#
_entry.id   AF-A0A3D8MS48-F1
#
_cell.length_a   1.000
_cell.length_b   1.000
_cell.length_c   1.000
_cell.angle_alpha   90.00
_cell.angle_beta   90.00
_cell.angle_gamma   90.00
#
_symmetry.space_group_name_H-M   'P 1'
#
loop_
_entity.id
_entity.type
_entity.pdbx_description
1 polymer ?
#
loop_
_entity_poly.entity_id
_entity_poly.type
_entity_poly.pdbx_seq_one_letter_code
_entity_poly.pdbx_strand_id
1 'polypeptide(L)'
;MGVLYLLIYIFGAIFVWVGSYRVLDDVLAGEPLMEAMQIGGFGVLMIVQAAILHAVVLHRRRDAGVLEAFEVPGRRWFGVAAAAWLAPILVAWAQFEWFVDPIRMFPVITVGGASALVMGGVSRLLRKHRLRWPLTIAAVALVGLPVGLLTVSLPMSHFNYHLSSVQVSMFQDHHGGLENVVFEADDPDYIAGHVSPIGEQTSEWLSALANAEQVDISEEIAAGRMRRLEDGTLVRVGEHGEELRLHEWDSVSKDIDMAMEADRAQAAAEEAKRRAEWEVEIEKRRQGGRLFR
;
A
#
# COMPACT_ATOMS: atom_id res chain seq x y z
N MET A 1 10.29 21.25 9.49
CA MET A 1 11.48 20.37 9.55
C MET A 1 11.17 19.01 10.16
N GLY A 2 10.66 18.91 11.39
CA GLY A 2 10.35 17.61 12.02
C GLY A 2 9.39 16.72 11.23
N VAL A 3 8.34 17.29 10.64
CA VAL A 3 7.34 16.56 9.85
C VAL A 3 7.95 15.92 8.59
N LEU A 4 8.85 16.62 7.89
CA LEU A 4 9.45 16.11 6.66
C LEU A 4 10.37 14.91 6.93
N TYR A 5 11.14 14.92 8.03
CA TYR A 5 11.92 13.75 8.45
C TYR A 5 11.02 12.59 8.83
N LEU A 6 9.96 12.84 9.60
CA LEU A 6 9.00 11.81 9.99
C LEU A 6 8.38 11.14 8.75
N LEU A 7 7.96 11.92 7.76
CA LEU A 7 7.42 11.39 6.50
C LEU A 7 8.46 10.53 5.77
N ILE A 8 9.71 10.97 5.66
CA ILE A 8 10.77 10.16 5.01
C ILE A 8 11.00 8.85 5.75
N TYR A 9 10.96 8.84 7.09
CA TYR A 9 11.06 7.60 7.86
C TYR A 9 9.86 6.67 7.64
N ILE A 10 8.64 7.21 7.56
CA ILE A 10 7.43 6.42 7.31
C ILE A 10 7.48 5.83 5.90
N PHE A 11 7.70 6.65 4.87
CA PHE A 11 7.80 6.17 3.49
C PHE A 11 8.95 5.17 3.33
N GLY A 12 10.12 5.47 3.89
CA GLY A 12 11.26 4.56 3.89
C GLY A 12 10.92 3.23 4.56
N ALA A 13 10.23 3.24 5.70
CA ALA A 13 9.80 2.02 6.38
C ALA A 13 8.79 1.21 5.54
N ILE A 14 7.88 1.87 4.82
CA ILE A 14 6.95 1.22 3.89
C ILE A 14 7.72 0.57 2.74
N PHE A 15 8.69 1.26 2.13
CA PHE A 15 9.53 0.68 1.07
C PHE A 15 10.35 -0.52 1.57
N VAL A 16 10.92 -0.44 2.78
CA VAL A 16 11.63 -1.57 3.40
C VAL A 16 10.68 -2.74 3.66
N TRP A 17 9.47 -2.47 4.14
CA TRP A 17 8.44 -3.49 4.34
C TRP A 17 8.03 -4.16 3.02
N VAL A 18 7.65 -3.38 2.01
CA VAL A 18 7.26 -3.90 0.68
C VAL A 18 8.41 -4.68 0.04
N GLY A 19 9.63 -4.15 0.09
CA GLY A 19 10.81 -4.85 -0.41
C GLY A 19 11.05 -6.16 0.33
N SER A 20 10.95 -6.17 1.66
CA SER A 20 11.11 -7.38 2.47
C SER A 20 10.03 -8.42 2.21
N TYR A 21 8.78 -7.98 2.05
CA TYR A 21 7.65 -8.84 1.71
C TYR A 21 7.86 -9.49 0.34
N ARG A 22 8.22 -8.70 -0.68
CA ARG A 22 8.53 -9.22 -2.02
C ARG A 22 9.73 -10.15 -2.03
N VAL A 23 10.81 -9.83 -1.31
CA VAL A 23 11.96 -10.74 -1.21
C VAL A 23 11.54 -12.09 -0.64
N LEU A 24 10.67 -12.10 0.39
CA LEU A 24 10.16 -13.36 0.94
C LEU A 24 9.31 -14.12 -0.09
N ASP A 25 8.45 -13.43 -0.82
CA ASP A 25 7.59 -14.01 -1.85
C ASP A 25 8.41 -14.57 -3.03
N ASP A 26 9.32 -13.78 -3.59
CA ASP A 26 10.20 -14.16 -4.70
C ASP A 26 11.10 -15.35 -4.31
N VAL A 27 11.61 -15.38 -3.06
CA VAL A 27 12.40 -16.52 -2.55
C VAL A 27 11.55 -17.80 -2.53
N LEU A 28 10.29 -17.72 -2.14
CA LEU A 28 9.37 -18.86 -2.09
C LEU A 28 8.95 -19.30 -3.50
N ALA A 29 8.78 -18.36 -4.42
CA ALA A 29 8.42 -18.61 -5.82
C ALA A 29 9.62 -19.07 -6.68
N GLY A 30 10.86 -18.90 -6.21
CA GLY A 30 12.07 -19.18 -6.97
C GLY A 30 12.38 -18.13 -8.04
N GLU A 31 11.87 -16.91 -7.86
CA GLU A 31 11.96 -15.78 -8.77
C GLU A 31 13.23 -14.93 -8.52
N PRO A 32 13.66 -14.10 -9.50
CA PRO A 32 14.83 -13.25 -9.34
C PRO A 32 14.62 -12.13 -8.30
N LEU A 33 15.43 -12.16 -7.24
CA LEU A 33 15.31 -11.26 -6.08
C LEU A 33 15.71 -9.79 -6.33
N MET A 34 16.28 -9.48 -7.50
CA MET A 34 16.97 -8.21 -7.74
C MET A 34 16.01 -7.01 -7.61
N GLU A 35 14.81 -7.12 -8.16
CA GLU A 35 13.82 -6.03 -8.13
C GLU A 35 13.32 -5.76 -6.70
N ALA A 36 12.98 -6.82 -5.96
CA ALA A 36 12.56 -6.70 -4.56
C ALA A 36 13.66 -6.13 -3.67
N MET A 37 14.91 -6.55 -3.89
CA MET A 37 16.08 -5.99 -3.19
C MET A 37 16.30 -4.51 -3.51
N GLN A 38 16.06 -4.06 -4.75
CA GLN A 38 16.18 -2.65 -5.12
C GLN A 38 15.14 -1.79 -4.40
N ILE A 39 13.89 -2.26 -4.31
CA ILE A 39 12.81 -1.57 -3.59
C ILE A 39 13.18 -1.43 -2.10
N GLY A 40 13.59 -2.53 -1.47
CA GLY A 40 14.01 -2.52 -0.06
C GLY A 40 15.25 -1.63 0.16
N GLY A 41 16.25 -1.73 -0.73
CA GLY A 41 17.47 -0.94 -0.71
C GLY A 41 17.22 0.56 -0.84
N PHE A 42 16.29 0.97 -1.70
CA PHE A 42 15.85 2.36 -1.81
C PHE A 42 15.25 2.88 -0.50
N GLY A 43 14.38 2.10 0.14
CA GLY A 43 13.83 2.43 1.46
C GLY A 43 14.90 2.57 2.55
N VAL A 44 15.88 1.65 2.59
CA VAL A 44 17.02 1.74 3.51
C VAL A 44 17.82 3.02 3.27
N LEU A 45 18.11 3.34 2.01
CA LEU A 45 18.86 4.54 1.64
C LEU A 45 18.14 5.82 2.11
N MET A 46 16.82 5.91 1.91
CA MET A 46 16.01 7.04 2.39
C MET A 46 16.13 7.21 3.91
N ILE A 47 16.00 6.11 4.67
CA ILE A 47 16.07 6.14 6.14
C ILE A 47 17.47 6.56 6.61
N VAL A 48 18.53 6.03 5.99
CA VAL A 48 19.92 6.38 6.33
C VAL A 48 20.20 7.86 6.06
N GLN A 49 19.79 8.37 4.89
CA GLN A 49 19.94 9.80 4.56
C GLN A 49 19.17 10.69 5.53
N ALA A 50 17.93 10.33 5.89
CA ALA A 50 17.15 11.04 6.89
C ALA A 50 17.84 11.05 8.26
N ALA A 51 18.41 9.91 8.68
CA ALA A 51 19.14 9.80 9.95
C ALA A 51 20.42 10.66 9.98
N ILE A 52 21.16 10.72 8.87
CA ILE A 52 22.34 11.59 8.73
C ILE A 52 21.91 13.05 8.83
N LEU A 53 20.89 13.47 8.07
CA LEU A 53 20.39 14.85 8.12
C LEU A 53 19.88 15.23 9.51
N HIS A 54 19.14 14.33 10.17
CA HIS A 54 18.65 14.52 11.53
C HIS A 54 19.81 14.67 12.52
N ALA A 55 20.85 13.84 12.42
CA ALA A 55 22.05 13.96 13.24
C ALA A 55 22.79 15.30 13.01
N VAL A 56 22.93 15.75 11.76
CA VAL A 56 23.56 17.03 11.42
C VAL A 56 22.77 18.22 12.01
N VAL A 57 21.44 18.19 11.90
CA VAL A 57 20.57 19.24 12.46
C VAL A 57 20.70 19.29 13.98
N LEU A 58 20.70 18.12 14.64
CA LEU A 58 20.82 18.00 16.08
C LEU A 58 22.19 18.49 16.56
N HIS A 59 23.26 18.23 15.80
CA HIS A 59 24.59 18.76 16.07
C HIS A 59 24.65 20.30 15.94
N ARG A 60 24.00 20.87 14.91
CA ARG A 60 23.97 22.33 14.68
C ARG A 60 23.18 23.10 15.72
N ARG A 61 22.05 22.57 16.18
CA ARG A 61 21.14 23.33 17.06
C ARG A 61 21.52 23.32 18.54
N ARG A 62 22.43 22.45 19.00
CA ARG A 62 22.73 22.20 20.44
C ARG A 62 21.51 21.88 21.33
N ASP A 63 20.29 21.92 20.79
CA ASP A 63 19.04 21.51 21.40
C ASP A 63 18.88 19.99 21.36
N ALA A 64 19.51 19.31 22.31
CA ALA A 64 19.13 17.94 22.68
C ALA A 64 18.02 17.92 23.77
N GLY A 65 17.70 19.09 24.35
CA GLY A 65 16.97 19.21 25.62
C GLY A 65 15.57 18.61 25.66
N VAL A 66 14.79 18.68 24.57
CA VAL A 66 13.41 18.14 24.55
C VAL A 66 13.40 16.61 24.51
N LEU A 67 14.42 15.99 23.90
CA LEU A 67 14.52 14.54 23.77
C LEU A 67 15.35 13.92 24.90
N GLU A 68 16.23 14.68 25.56
CA GLU A 68 16.96 14.22 26.74
C GLU A 68 16.04 13.89 27.93
N ALA A 69 14.89 14.56 28.03
CA ALA A 69 13.88 14.41 29.08
C ALA A 69 13.10 13.07 29.05
N PHE A 70 13.12 12.34 27.94
CA PHE A 70 12.48 11.03 27.87
C PHE A 70 13.32 9.99 28.62
N GLU A 71 12.75 9.45 29.70
CA GLU A 71 13.38 8.40 30.50
C GLU A 71 13.62 7.13 29.68
N VAL A 72 14.74 6.47 29.93
CA VAL A 72 15.07 5.20 29.29
C VAL A 72 14.10 4.13 29.79
N PRO A 73 13.42 3.39 28.90
CA PRO A 73 12.45 2.39 29.32
C PRO A 73 13.06 1.31 30.24
N GLY A 74 12.35 1.02 31.33
CA GLY A 74 12.71 0.01 32.33
C GLY A 74 12.53 -1.43 31.85
N ARG A 75 12.93 -2.42 32.64
CA ARG A 75 12.79 -3.85 32.28
C ARG A 75 11.34 -4.27 31.98
N ARG A 76 10.37 -3.69 32.69
CA ARG A 76 8.94 -3.96 32.49
C ARG A 76 8.44 -3.54 31.10
N TRP A 77 9.05 -2.50 30.52
CA TRP A 77 8.72 -2.04 29.16
C TRP A 77 8.93 -3.14 28.13
N PHE A 78 10.06 -3.86 28.20
CA PHE A 78 10.36 -4.94 27.26
C PHE A 78 9.33 -6.06 27.34
N GLY A 79 8.90 -6.43 28.55
CA GLY A 79 7.85 -7.43 28.74
C GLY A 79 6.52 -6.98 28.14
N VAL A 80 6.12 -5.73 28.37
CA VAL A 80 4.88 -5.16 27.81
C VAL A 80 4.96 -5.05 26.27
N ALA A 81 6.07 -4.56 25.73
CA ALA A 81 6.27 -4.43 24.29
C ALA A 81 6.33 -5.80 23.59
N ALA A 82 7.01 -6.78 24.18
CA ALA A 82 7.05 -8.14 23.65
C ALA A 82 5.67 -8.81 23.70
N ALA A 83 4.92 -8.61 24.80
CA ALA A 83 3.55 -9.10 24.90
C ALA A 83 2.63 -8.43 23.88
N ALA A 84 2.70 -7.10 23.73
CA ALA A 84 1.92 -6.37 22.73
C ALA A 84 2.26 -6.81 21.29
N TRP A 85 3.51 -7.18 21.02
CA TRP A 85 3.91 -7.70 19.72
C TRP A 85 3.44 -9.14 19.49
N LEU A 86 3.78 -10.07 20.39
CA LEU A 86 3.61 -11.51 20.17
C LEU A 86 2.23 -12.04 20.56
N ALA A 87 1.62 -11.51 21.64
CA ALA A 87 0.37 -12.08 22.15
C ALA A 87 -0.78 -12.00 21.13
N PRO A 88 -1.01 -10.90 20.40
CA PRO A 88 -2.05 -10.87 19.38
C PRO A 88 -1.85 -11.92 18.27
N ILE A 89 -0.60 -12.19 17.88
CA ILE A 89 -0.27 -13.18 16.85
C ILE A 89 -0.55 -14.58 17.37
N LEU A 90 -0.09 -14.90 18.59
CA LEU A 90 -0.32 -16.21 19.20
C LEU A 90 -1.80 -16.47 19.46
N VAL A 91 -2.55 -15.44 19.87
CA VAL A 91 -4.01 -15.52 20.04
C VAL A 91 -4.68 -15.76 18.69
N ALA A 92 -4.31 -15.03 17.64
CA ALA A 92 -4.87 -15.23 16.31
C ALA A 92 -4.56 -16.64 15.77
N TRP A 93 -3.36 -17.15 16.01
CA TRP A 93 -2.98 -18.52 15.64
C TRP A 93 -3.78 -19.57 16.43
N ALA A 94 -3.96 -19.38 17.74
CA ALA A 94 -4.80 -20.28 18.53
C ALA A 94 -6.28 -20.24 18.08
N GLN A 95 -6.79 -19.06 17.72
CA GLN A 95 -8.13 -18.92 17.12
C GLN A 95 -8.23 -19.68 15.79
N PHE A 96 -7.20 -19.59 14.95
CA PHE A 96 -7.09 -20.34 13.70
C PHE A 96 -7.14 -21.86 13.92
N GLU A 97 -6.26 -22.40 14.77
CA GLU A 97 -6.20 -23.85 15.06
C GLU A 97 -7.49 -24.40 15.70
N TRP A 98 -8.23 -23.53 16.39
CA TRP A 98 -9.51 -23.89 17.02
C TRP A 98 -10.73 -23.55 16.16
N PHE A 99 -10.54 -23.12 14.91
CA PHE A 99 -11.63 -22.75 14.00
C PHE A 99 -12.61 -21.73 14.62
N VAL A 100 -12.10 -20.78 15.41
CA VAL A 100 -12.90 -19.74 16.04
C VAL A 100 -13.12 -18.60 15.04
N ASP A 101 -14.37 -18.41 14.61
CA ASP A 101 -14.79 -17.35 13.70
C ASP A 101 -15.48 -16.19 14.46
N PRO A 102 -15.09 -14.91 14.28
CA PRO A 102 -13.97 -14.45 13.46
C PRO A 102 -12.63 -14.50 14.18
N ILE A 103 -11.56 -14.75 13.41
CA ILE A 103 -10.19 -14.50 13.89
C ILE A 103 -10.01 -13.02 14.11
N ARG A 104 -9.65 -12.65 15.33
CA ARG A 104 -9.42 -11.25 15.71
C ARG A 104 -7.93 -10.97 15.72
N MET A 105 -7.50 -10.09 14.82
CA MET A 105 -6.14 -9.56 14.84
C MET A 105 -6.12 -8.12 15.35
N PHE A 106 -5.02 -7.75 16.00
CA PHE A 106 -4.81 -6.42 16.55
C PHE A 106 -3.58 -5.77 15.90
N PRO A 107 -3.65 -5.41 14.60
CA PRO A 107 -2.49 -4.99 13.82
C PRO A 107 -1.78 -3.77 14.41
N VAL A 108 -2.54 -2.79 14.90
CA VAL A 108 -1.99 -1.59 15.55
C VAL A 108 -1.20 -1.94 16.82
N ILE A 109 -1.69 -2.88 17.62
CA ILE A 109 -1.03 -3.31 18.86
C ILE A 109 0.24 -4.10 18.52
N THR A 110 0.19 -4.97 17.52
CA THR A 110 1.34 -5.77 17.05
C THR A 110 2.45 -4.87 16.50
N VAL A 111 2.13 -3.95 15.59
CA VAL A 111 3.09 -3.00 15.00
C VAL A 111 3.65 -2.06 16.05
N GLY A 112 2.78 -1.54 16.93
CA GLY A 112 3.17 -0.70 18.06
C GLY A 112 4.10 -1.43 19.03
N GLY A 113 3.82 -2.70 19.34
CA GLY A 113 4.62 -3.56 20.20
C GLY A 113 6.02 -3.82 19.62
N ALA A 114 6.11 -4.18 18.34
CA ALA A 114 7.38 -4.39 17.64
C ALA A 114 8.22 -3.10 17.64
N SER A 115 7.59 -1.97 17.31
CA SER A 115 8.22 -0.65 17.30
C SER A 115 8.71 -0.24 18.70
N ALA A 116 7.88 -0.45 19.74
CA ALA A 116 8.23 -0.17 21.13
C ALA A 116 9.38 -1.06 21.65
N LEU A 117 9.45 -2.31 21.19
CA LEU A 117 10.50 -3.26 21.56
C LEU A 117 11.85 -2.83 20.97
N VAL A 118 11.87 -2.47 19.68
CA VAL A 118 13.06 -1.92 19.01
C VAL A 118 13.47 -0.59 19.63
N MET A 119 12.52 0.31 19.84
CA MET A 119 12.75 1.60 20.49
C MET A 119 13.40 1.42 21.87
N GLY A 120 12.84 0.53 22.69
CA GLY A 120 13.36 0.25 24.03
C GLY A 120 14.75 -0.40 24.01
N GLY A 121 14.96 -1.37 23.11
CA GLY A 121 16.25 -2.05 22.92
C GLY A 121 17.36 -1.08 22.55
N VAL A 122 17.13 -0.29 21.50
CA VAL A 122 18.11 0.64 20.95
C VAL A 122 18.34 1.82 21.88
N SER A 123 17.29 2.40 22.47
CA SER A 123 17.43 3.49 23.45
C SER A 123 18.24 3.07 24.68
N ARG A 124 18.08 1.82 25.12
CA ARG A 124 18.83 1.27 26.25
C ARG A 124 20.29 1.02 25.89
N LEU A 125 20.55 0.44 24.71
CA LEU A 125 21.90 0.20 24.19
C LEU A 125 22.68 1.52 24.01
N LEU A 126 22.01 2.54 23.48
CA LEU A 126 22.59 3.85 23.16
C LEU A 126 22.41 4.88 24.28
N ARG A 127 22.10 4.47 25.52
CA ARG A 127 21.76 5.37 26.64
C ARG A 127 22.77 6.51 26.85
N LYS A 128 24.06 6.24 26.64
CA LYS A 128 25.16 7.20 26.84
C LYS A 128 25.55 7.96 25.56
N HIS A 129 24.93 7.65 24.42
CA HIS A 129 25.31 8.19 23.12
C HIS A 129 24.53 9.45 22.78
N ARG A 130 25.21 10.50 22.31
CA ARG A 130 24.58 11.78 21.92
C ARG A 130 23.57 11.64 20.79
N LEU A 131 23.80 10.68 19.89
CA LEU A 131 22.92 10.39 18.75
C LEU A 131 21.85 9.33 19.05
N ARG A 132 21.53 9.08 20.32
CA ARG A 132 20.57 8.01 20.70
C ARG A 132 19.25 8.10 19.94
N TRP A 133 18.71 9.31 19.78
CA TRP A 133 17.37 9.50 19.20
C TRP A 133 17.32 9.33 17.68
N PRO A 134 18.19 9.98 16.89
CA PRO A 134 18.27 9.70 15.46
C PRO A 134 18.46 8.22 15.15
N LEU A 135 19.32 7.54 15.92
CA LEU A 135 19.59 6.10 15.75
C LEU A 135 18.40 5.23 16.18
N THR A 136 17.71 5.59 17.27
CA THR A 136 16.52 4.86 17.72
C THR A 136 15.38 4.98 16.70
N ILE A 137 15.11 6.18 16.19
CA ILE A 137 14.07 6.41 15.19
C ILE A 137 14.41 5.67 13.88
N ALA A 138 15.67 5.75 13.43
CA ALA A 138 16.11 5.01 12.27
C ALA A 138 15.96 3.48 12.46
N ALA A 139 16.29 2.95 13.64
CA ALA A 139 16.11 1.54 13.94
C ALA A 139 14.64 1.12 13.98
N VAL A 140 13.75 1.95 14.53
CA VAL A 140 12.30 1.71 14.48
C VAL A 140 11.81 1.69 13.03
N ALA A 141 12.26 2.62 12.19
CA ALA A 141 11.88 2.68 10.78
C ALA A 141 12.45 1.51 9.95
N LEU A 142 13.68 1.06 10.23
CA LEU A 142 14.34 -0.03 9.50
C LEU A 142 13.87 -1.42 9.94
N VAL A 143 13.55 -1.58 11.22
CA VAL A 143 13.31 -2.90 11.82
C VAL A 143 11.95 -2.94 12.49
N GLY A 144 11.67 -2.02 13.42
CA GLY A 144 10.44 -2.07 14.23
C GLY A 144 9.15 -2.09 13.41
N LEU A 145 9.00 -1.11 12.52
CA LEU A 145 7.84 -0.98 11.63
C LEU A 145 7.77 -2.12 10.59
N PRO A 146 8.82 -2.41 9.80
CA PRO A 146 8.77 -3.50 8.83
C PRO A 146 8.52 -4.87 9.47
N VAL A 147 9.19 -5.20 10.59
CA VAL A 147 8.95 -6.46 11.30
C VAL A 147 7.53 -6.51 11.84
N GLY A 148 7.05 -5.44 12.47
CA GLY A 148 5.68 -5.36 12.95
C GLY A 148 4.65 -5.61 11.84
N LEU A 149 4.83 -4.95 10.68
CA LEU A 149 3.96 -5.11 9.52
C LEU A 149 4.05 -6.52 8.91
N LEU A 150 5.24 -7.10 8.76
CA LEU A 150 5.42 -8.47 8.30
C LEU A 150 4.75 -9.49 9.22
N THR A 151 4.87 -9.29 10.54
CA THR A 151 4.25 -10.19 11.52
C THR A 151 2.72 -10.12 11.54
N VAL A 152 2.13 -9.12 10.91
CA VAL A 152 0.68 -9.03 10.67
C VAL A 152 0.35 -9.59 9.29
N SER A 153 1.06 -9.17 8.25
CA SER A 153 0.74 -9.51 6.86
C SER A 153 0.94 -10.98 6.53
N LEU A 154 1.96 -11.63 7.11
CA LEU A 154 2.23 -13.06 6.83
C LEU A 154 1.15 -13.97 7.43
N PRO A 155 0.79 -13.88 8.73
CA PRO A 155 -0.34 -14.65 9.27
C PRO A 155 -1.65 -14.30 8.58
N MET A 156 -1.90 -13.02 8.24
CA MET A 156 -3.09 -12.62 7.47
C MET A 156 -3.19 -13.37 6.14
N SER A 157 -2.12 -13.35 5.34
CA SER A 157 -2.08 -14.06 4.06
C SER A 157 -2.29 -15.56 4.26
N HIS A 158 -1.62 -16.16 5.24
CA HIS A 158 -1.74 -17.58 5.56
C HIS A 158 -3.16 -17.96 6.03
N PHE A 159 -3.76 -17.18 6.93
CA PHE A 159 -5.11 -17.41 7.41
C PHE A 159 -6.12 -17.20 6.30
N ASN A 160 -5.98 -16.18 5.46
CA ASN A 160 -6.87 -15.97 4.32
C ASN A 160 -6.75 -17.11 3.28
N TYR A 161 -5.56 -17.68 3.13
CA TYR A 161 -5.38 -18.86 2.28
C TYR A 161 -6.11 -20.11 2.83
N HIS A 162 -6.27 -20.21 4.16
CA HIS A 162 -6.82 -21.39 4.83
C HIS A 162 -8.23 -21.21 5.44
N LEU A 163 -8.72 -19.99 5.61
CA LEU A 163 -10.01 -19.65 6.22
C LEU A 163 -10.81 -18.70 5.36
N SER A 164 -12.13 -18.89 5.43
CA SER A 164 -13.17 -18.22 4.65
C SER A 164 -13.58 -16.82 5.16
N SER A 165 -13.07 -16.34 6.29
CA SER A 165 -13.46 -15.04 6.87
C SER A 165 -12.41 -14.52 7.88
N VAL A 166 -11.74 -13.42 7.55
CA VAL A 166 -10.90 -12.68 8.51
C VAL A 166 -11.42 -11.26 8.58
N GLN A 167 -11.94 -10.87 9.75
CA GLN A 167 -12.39 -9.51 10.00
C GLN A 167 -11.17 -8.64 10.33
N VAL A 168 -10.87 -7.68 9.46
CA VAL A 168 -9.79 -6.71 9.67
C VAL A 168 -10.43 -5.37 10.03
N SER A 169 -10.19 -4.91 11.27
CA SER A 169 -10.58 -3.55 11.64
C SER A 169 -9.54 -2.58 11.07
N MET A 170 -9.90 -1.87 9.99
CA MET A 170 -9.09 -0.76 9.47
C MET A 170 -9.64 0.57 9.97
N PHE A 171 -8.75 1.50 10.32
CA PHE A 171 -9.12 2.85 10.72
C PHE A 171 -9.18 3.73 9.48
N GLN A 172 -10.36 4.27 9.15
CA GLN A 172 -10.54 5.14 7.98
C GLN A 172 -10.46 6.61 8.42
N ASP A 173 -9.43 7.32 7.95
CA ASP A 173 -9.11 8.70 8.36
C ASP A 173 -10.19 9.74 8.00
N HIS A 174 -11.15 9.41 7.12
CA HIS A 174 -12.18 10.37 6.68
C HIS A 174 -13.44 10.39 7.55
N HIS A 175 -13.75 9.35 8.34
CA HIS A 175 -15.00 9.27 9.10
C HIS A 175 -14.83 9.00 10.61
N GLY A 176 -13.60 8.86 11.11
CA GLY A 176 -13.31 8.81 12.56
C GLY A 176 -13.92 7.61 13.31
N GLY A 177 -14.28 6.54 12.59
CA GLY A 177 -14.87 5.32 13.15
C GLY A 177 -14.09 4.07 12.77
N LEU A 178 -14.10 3.07 13.66
CA LEU A 178 -13.70 1.70 13.37
C LEU A 178 -14.82 1.04 12.57
N GLU A 179 -14.63 0.88 11.26
CA GLU A 179 -15.54 0.08 10.45
C GLU A 179 -15.03 -1.35 10.33
N ASN A 180 -15.95 -2.29 10.53
CA ASN A 180 -15.67 -3.71 10.47
C ASN A 180 -15.89 -4.20 9.05
N VAL A 181 -14.82 -4.33 8.27
CA VAL A 181 -14.89 -4.93 6.94
C VAL A 181 -14.84 -6.46 7.10
N VAL A 182 -15.92 -7.12 6.68
CA VAL A 182 -16.01 -8.58 6.57
C VAL A 182 -15.73 -8.93 5.12
N PHE A 183 -14.65 -9.65 4.86
CA PHE A 183 -14.34 -10.18 3.53
C PHE A 183 -14.96 -11.59 3.44
N GLU A 184 -15.96 -11.77 2.59
CA GLU A 184 -16.56 -13.08 2.28
C GLU A 184 -15.78 -13.74 1.12
N ALA A 185 -15.31 -14.97 1.33
CA ALA A 185 -14.50 -15.71 0.35
C ALA A 185 -15.27 -16.24 -0.87
N ASP A 186 -16.60 -16.04 -0.93
CA ASP A 186 -17.43 -16.38 -2.09
C ASP A 186 -17.71 -15.17 -3.00
N ASP A 187 -16.96 -14.08 -2.87
CA ASP A 187 -16.86 -13.11 -3.96
C ASP A 187 -15.73 -13.52 -4.93
N PRO A 188 -16.05 -14.09 -6.11
CA PRO A 188 -15.06 -14.52 -7.10
C PRO A 188 -14.19 -13.36 -7.63
N ASP A 189 -14.47 -12.11 -7.26
CA ASP A 189 -13.71 -10.92 -7.63
C ASP A 189 -12.37 -10.76 -6.87
N TYR A 190 -12.10 -11.52 -5.79
CA TYR A 190 -10.91 -11.25 -4.96
C TYR A 190 -9.62 -12.00 -5.37
N ILE A 191 -9.72 -13.16 -6.04
CA ILE A 191 -8.54 -13.97 -6.41
C ILE A 191 -8.35 -14.07 -7.95
N ALA A 192 -9.35 -13.70 -8.75
CA ALA A 192 -9.21 -13.62 -10.19
C ALA A 192 -8.70 -12.22 -10.63
N GLY A 193 -7.42 -11.99 -10.39
CA GLY A 193 -6.67 -10.92 -11.05
C GLY A 193 -6.63 -9.61 -10.27
N HIS A 194 -5.42 -9.20 -9.89
CA HIS A 194 -5.05 -7.82 -10.14
C HIS A 194 -5.05 -7.60 -11.66
N VAL A 195 -6.23 -7.60 -12.27
CA VAL A 195 -6.43 -6.88 -13.51
C VAL A 195 -6.28 -5.44 -13.08
N SER A 196 -5.24 -4.78 -13.60
CA SER A 196 -5.11 -3.34 -13.49
C SER A 196 -6.51 -2.75 -13.67
N PRO A 197 -7.01 -1.86 -12.78
CA PRO A 197 -8.34 -1.26 -12.92
C PRO A 197 -8.50 -0.42 -14.22
N ILE A 198 -7.47 -0.43 -15.06
CA ILE A 198 -7.29 0.25 -16.32
C ILE A 198 -7.05 -0.84 -17.38
N GLY A 199 -8.06 -1.14 -18.19
CA GLY A 199 -7.92 -1.94 -19.42
C GLY A 199 -7.33 -1.10 -20.57
N GLU A 200 -7.22 -1.67 -21.77
CA GLU A 200 -6.65 -0.97 -22.93
C GLU A 200 -7.39 0.33 -23.27
N GLN A 201 -8.73 0.35 -23.18
CA GLN A 201 -9.52 1.54 -23.47
C GLN A 201 -9.33 2.64 -22.41
N THR A 202 -9.30 2.25 -21.14
CA THR A 202 -9.00 3.17 -20.03
C THR A 202 -7.53 3.67 -20.10
N SER A 203 -6.60 2.86 -20.60
CA SER A 203 -5.19 3.21 -20.76
C SER A 203 -4.96 4.25 -21.86
N GLU A 204 -5.62 4.12 -23.01
CA GLU A 204 -5.58 5.11 -24.09
C GLU A 204 -6.11 6.47 -23.63
N TRP A 205 -7.19 6.46 -22.84
CA TRP A 205 -7.79 7.69 -22.32
C TRP A 205 -6.93 8.36 -21.24
N LEU A 206 -6.35 7.60 -20.31
CA LEU A 206 -5.40 8.11 -19.32
C LEU A 206 -4.11 8.61 -19.96
N SER A 207 -3.65 7.97 -21.05
CA SER A 207 -2.53 8.46 -21.86
C SER A 207 -2.88 9.78 -22.56
N ALA A 208 -4.10 9.94 -23.07
CA ALA A 208 -4.57 11.19 -23.66
C ALA A 208 -4.66 12.33 -22.63
N LEU A 209 -5.09 12.05 -21.39
CA LEU A 209 -5.08 13.01 -20.28
C LEU A 209 -3.67 13.35 -19.79
N ALA A 210 -2.79 12.36 -19.66
CA ALA A 210 -1.43 12.55 -19.19
C ALA A 210 -0.59 13.36 -20.19
N ASN A 211 -0.93 13.26 -21.48
CA ASN A 211 -0.33 14.04 -22.56
C ASN A 211 -1.12 15.33 -22.90
N ALA A 212 -2.20 15.64 -22.17
CA ALA A 212 -2.95 16.86 -22.40
C ALA A 212 -2.14 18.07 -21.91
N GLU A 213 -1.81 18.97 -22.84
CA GLU A 213 -1.08 20.20 -22.53
C GLU A 213 -1.99 21.16 -21.75
N GLN A 214 -1.47 21.75 -20.68
CA GLN A 214 -2.21 22.72 -19.88
C GLN A 214 -2.25 24.05 -20.63
N VAL A 215 -3.46 24.47 -21.04
CA VAL A 215 -3.67 25.67 -21.85
C VAL A 215 -4.29 26.79 -21.00
N ASP A 216 -3.70 27.99 -21.03
CA ASP A 216 -4.32 29.18 -20.45
C ASP A 216 -5.41 29.72 -21.40
N ILE A 217 -6.65 29.47 -21.01
CA ILE A 217 -7.85 29.86 -21.77
C ILE A 217 -7.90 31.38 -22.01
N SER A 218 -7.40 32.19 -21.07
CA SER A 218 -7.44 33.65 -21.18
C SER A 218 -6.45 34.15 -22.23
N GLU A 219 -5.28 33.53 -22.29
CA GLU A 219 -4.23 33.83 -23.27
C GLU A 219 -4.64 33.38 -24.68
N GLU A 220 -5.24 32.19 -24.81
CA GLU A 220 -5.73 31.68 -26.10
C GLU A 220 -6.92 32.46 -26.67
N ILE A 221 -7.82 32.97 -25.81
CA ILE A 221 -8.89 33.88 -26.22
C ILE A 221 -8.32 35.21 -26.69
N ALA A 222 -7.34 35.76 -25.96
CA ALA A 222 -6.65 37.00 -26.35
C ALA A 222 -5.88 36.85 -27.67
N ALA A 223 -5.36 35.66 -27.94
CA ALA A 223 -4.67 35.32 -29.18
C ALA A 223 -5.62 34.94 -30.35
N GLY A 224 -6.94 34.94 -30.13
CA GLY A 224 -7.96 34.67 -31.15
C GLY A 224 -8.10 33.20 -31.56
N ARG A 225 -7.44 32.28 -30.84
CA ARG A 225 -7.47 30.83 -31.11
C ARG A 225 -8.59 30.11 -30.38
N MET A 226 -9.20 30.76 -29.38
CA MET A 226 -10.39 30.29 -28.68
C MET A 226 -11.45 31.40 -28.56
N ARG A 227 -12.73 31.03 -28.54
CA ARG A 227 -13.85 31.97 -28.36
C ARG A 227 -14.86 31.41 -27.36
N ARG A 228 -15.41 32.28 -26.52
CA ARG A 228 -16.58 31.95 -25.67
C ARG A 228 -17.85 32.39 -26.39
N LEU A 229 -18.80 31.47 -26.56
CA LEU A 229 -20.12 31.72 -27.12
C LEU A 229 -21.03 32.42 -26.10
N GLU A 230 -22.15 32.98 -26.57
CA GLU A 230 -23.10 33.73 -25.72
C GLU A 230 -23.76 32.88 -24.63
N ASP A 231 -23.82 31.55 -24.84
CA ASP A 231 -24.30 30.56 -23.87
C ASP A 231 -23.24 30.12 -22.84
N GLY A 232 -22.01 30.66 -22.94
CA GLY A 232 -20.89 30.34 -22.05
C GLY A 232 -19.98 29.21 -22.54
N THR A 233 -20.31 28.54 -23.65
CA THR A 233 -19.54 27.41 -24.20
C THR A 233 -18.21 27.88 -24.80
N LEU A 234 -17.14 27.12 -24.59
CA LEU A 234 -15.82 27.40 -25.18
C LEU A 234 -15.64 26.63 -26.50
N VAL A 235 -15.25 27.34 -27.56
CA VAL A 235 -14.92 26.75 -28.87
C VAL A 235 -13.49 27.11 -29.26
N ARG A 236 -12.81 26.18 -29.93
CA ARG A 236 -11.50 26.42 -30.55
C ARG A 236 -11.73 26.87 -31.99
N VAL A 237 -11.04 27.93 -32.41
CA VAL A 237 -11.13 28.47 -33.77
C VAL A 237 -9.97 27.91 -34.58
N GLY A 238 -10.27 27.09 -35.60
CA GLY A 238 -9.27 26.52 -36.50
C GLY A 238 -8.67 27.56 -37.45
N GLU A 239 -7.56 27.22 -38.12
CA GLU A 239 -6.84 28.13 -39.04
C GLU A 239 -7.68 28.64 -40.23
N HIS A 240 -8.81 27.98 -40.52
CA HIS A 240 -9.76 28.36 -41.58
C HIS A 240 -11.05 29.01 -41.06
N GLY A 241 -11.10 29.37 -39.76
CA GLY A 241 -12.28 30.00 -39.14
C GLY A 241 -13.38 29.01 -38.75
N GLU A 242 -13.12 27.72 -38.84
CA GLU A 242 -14.04 26.68 -38.38
C GLU A 242 -14.08 26.62 -36.84
N GLU A 243 -15.28 26.53 -36.28
CA GLU A 243 -15.50 26.45 -34.83
C GLU A 243 -15.57 24.98 -34.41
N LEU A 244 -14.53 24.51 -33.72
CA LEU A 244 -14.50 23.19 -33.12
C LEU A 244 -15.01 23.30 -31.69
N ARG A 245 -16.20 22.73 -31.44
CA ARG A 245 -16.76 22.64 -30.08
C ARG A 245 -15.86 21.76 -29.21
N LEU A 246 -15.45 22.28 -28.06
CA LEU A 246 -14.80 21.45 -27.05
C LEU A 246 -15.87 20.56 -26.41
N HIS A 247 -15.56 19.27 -26.23
CA HIS A 247 -16.47 18.35 -25.56
C HIS A 247 -16.81 18.86 -24.15
N GLU A 248 -18.09 18.80 -23.79
CA GLU A 248 -18.60 19.26 -22.50
C GLU A 248 -18.02 18.41 -21.37
N TRP A 249 -17.63 19.06 -20.26
CA TRP A 249 -17.08 18.37 -19.09
C TRP A 249 -18.03 17.31 -18.50
N ASP A 250 -19.34 17.51 -18.66
CA ASP A 250 -20.36 16.54 -18.22
C ASP A 250 -20.45 15.30 -19.13
N SER A 251 -19.96 15.35 -20.38
CA SER A 251 -19.87 14.16 -21.23
C SER A 251 -18.62 13.33 -20.92
N VAL A 252 -17.58 13.96 -20.37
CA VAL A 252 -16.32 13.29 -20.03
C VAL A 252 -16.50 12.23 -18.94
N SER A 253 -17.29 12.51 -17.89
CA SER A 253 -17.54 11.47 -16.87
C SER A 253 -18.28 10.28 -17.47
N LYS A 254 -19.24 10.55 -18.36
CA LYS A 254 -20.05 9.52 -19.02
C LYS A 254 -19.22 8.66 -19.97
N ASP A 255 -18.27 9.27 -20.68
CA ASP A 255 -17.39 8.56 -21.61
C ASP A 255 -16.36 7.68 -20.84
N ILE A 256 -15.88 8.14 -19.67
CA ILE A 256 -15.04 7.33 -18.76
C ILE A 256 -15.83 6.14 -18.21
N ASP A 257 -17.05 6.39 -17.72
CA ASP A 257 -17.89 5.34 -17.16
C ASP A 257 -18.21 4.26 -18.22
N MET A 258 -18.48 4.69 -19.46
CA MET A 258 -18.71 3.78 -20.59
C MET A 258 -17.47 2.96 -20.96
N ALA A 259 -16.26 3.56 -20.94
CA ALA A 259 -15.02 2.85 -21.21
C ALA A 259 -14.70 1.80 -20.11
N MET A 260 -14.93 2.17 -18.85
CA MET A 260 -14.77 1.25 -17.72
C MET A 260 -15.79 0.10 -17.76
N GLU A 261 -17.03 0.36 -18.17
CA GLU A 261 -18.05 -0.69 -18.37
C GLU A 261 -17.68 -1.64 -19.52
N ALA A 262 -17.13 -1.13 -20.62
CA ALA A 262 -16.67 -1.94 -21.74
C ALA A 262 -15.49 -2.85 -21.35
N ASP A 263 -14.50 -2.32 -20.62
CA ASP A 263 -13.35 -3.08 -20.12
C ASP A 263 -13.81 -4.19 -19.14
N ARG A 264 -14.79 -3.89 -18.26
CA ARG A 264 -15.40 -4.90 -17.36
C ARG A 264 -16.14 -5.99 -18.13
N ALA A 265 -16.91 -5.62 -19.16
CA ALA A 265 -17.65 -6.58 -19.96
C ALA A 265 -16.72 -7.52 -20.74
N GLN A 266 -15.61 -7.00 -21.26
CA GLN A 266 -14.60 -7.80 -21.95
C GLN A 266 -13.86 -8.74 -20.99
N ALA A 267 -13.45 -8.24 -19.82
CA ALA A 267 -12.82 -9.06 -18.77
C ALA A 267 -13.74 -10.21 -18.33
N ALA A 268 -15.04 -9.92 -18.13
CA ALA A 268 -16.03 -10.93 -17.77
C ALA A 268 -16.21 -12.00 -18.87
N ALA A 269 -16.17 -11.61 -20.15
CA ALA A 269 -16.27 -12.55 -21.28
C ALA A 269 -15.04 -13.46 -21.39
N GLU A 270 -13.84 -12.93 -21.16
CA GLU A 270 -12.59 -13.70 -21.16
C GLU A 270 -12.49 -14.65 -19.96
N GLU A 271 -13.00 -14.24 -18.80
CA GLU A 271 -13.13 -15.11 -17.63
C GLU A 271 -14.13 -16.24 -17.84
N ALA A 272 -15.29 -15.95 -18.43
CA ALA A 272 -16.29 -16.96 -18.74
C ALA A 272 -15.71 -18.03 -19.69
N LYS A 273 -14.92 -17.61 -20.68
CA LYS A 273 -14.22 -18.53 -21.59
C LYS A 273 -13.18 -19.39 -20.86
N ARG A 274 -12.37 -18.80 -19.98
CA ARG A 274 -11.38 -19.53 -19.16
C ARG A 274 -12.03 -20.54 -18.21
N ARG A 275 -13.18 -20.21 -17.61
CA ARG A 275 -13.95 -21.15 -16.77
C ARG A 275 -14.45 -22.35 -17.56
N ALA A 276 -15.01 -22.12 -18.76
CA ALA A 276 -15.46 -23.20 -19.62
C ALA A 276 -14.32 -24.13 -20.06
N GLU A 277 -13.12 -23.60 -20.32
CA GLU A 277 -11.94 -24.39 -20.68
C GLU A 277 -11.40 -25.22 -19.49
N TRP A 278 -11.41 -24.64 -18.28
CA TRP A 278 -10.98 -25.32 -17.06
C TRP A 278 -11.93 -26.46 -16.64
N GLU A 279 -13.24 -26.27 -16.74
CA GLU A 279 -14.24 -27.31 -16.45
C GLU A 279 -14.04 -28.55 -17.34
N VAL A 280 -13.76 -28.32 -18.64
CA VAL A 280 -13.45 -29.40 -19.59
C VAL A 280 -12.17 -30.14 -19.22
N GLU A 281 -11.17 -29.45 -18.66
CA GLU A 281 -9.92 -30.08 -18.22
C GLU A 281 -10.10 -30.92 -16.94
N ILE A 282 -10.86 -30.43 -15.96
CA ILE A 282 -11.17 -31.15 -14.73
C ILE A 282 -11.99 -32.42 -15.02
N GLU A 283 -12.95 -32.35 -15.93
CA GLU A 283 -13.74 -33.50 -16.37
C GLU A 283 -12.83 -34.60 -16.98
N LYS A 284 -11.85 -34.21 -17.80
CA LYS A 284 -10.84 -35.13 -18.36
C LYS A 284 -9.93 -35.74 -17.28
N ARG A 285 -9.50 -34.96 -16.29
CA ARG A 285 -8.68 -35.45 -15.16
C ARG A 285 -9.46 -36.42 -14.26
N ARG A 286 -10.78 -36.23 -14.09
CA ARG A 286 -11.66 -37.16 -13.35
C ARG A 286 -11.82 -38.51 -14.07
N GLN A 287 -11.79 -38.52 -15.40
CA GLN A 287 -11.87 -39.75 -16.20
C GLN A 287 -10.53 -40.50 -16.29
N GLY A 288 -9.39 -39.80 -16.11
CA GLY A 288 -8.04 -40.35 -16.16
C GLY A 288 -7.52 -40.99 -14.86
N GLY A 289 -8.10 -42.13 -14.47
CA GLY A 289 -7.43 -43.25 -13.79
C GLY A 289 -6.55 -43.01 -12.54
N ARG A 290 -7.09 -43.37 -11.36
CA ARG A 290 -6.30 -43.77 -10.18
C ARG A 290 -5.46 -45.01 -10.51
N LEU A 291 -4.14 -44.89 -10.56
CA LEU A 291 -3.21 -46.01 -10.48
C LEU A 291 -2.55 -45.99 -9.10
N PHE A 292 -3.02 -46.84 -8.20
CA PHE A 292 -2.26 -47.19 -7.00
C PHE A 292 -1.20 -48.23 -7.38
N ARG A 293 0.07 -47.93 -7.12
CA ARG A 293 1.10 -48.92 -6.81
C ARG A 293 2.08 -48.33 -5.80
#